data_AF-A0A329RI65-F1
#
_entry.id   AF-A0A329RI65-F1
#
_cell.length_a   1.000
_cell.length_b   1.000
_cell.length_c   1.000
_cell.angle_alpha   90.00
_cell.angle_beta   90.00
_cell.angle_gamma   90.00
#
_symmetry.space_group_name_H-M   'P 1'
#
loop_
_entity.id
_entity.type
_entity.pdbx_description
1 polymer ?
#
loop_
_entity_poly.entity_id
_entity_poly.type
_entity_poly.pdbx_seq_one_letter_code
_entity_poly.pdbx_strand_id
1 'polypeptide(L)'
;MLLVTVYSSSHHSTKVKTLITSRIAELYGLTIACMAQFLMSDTTPSARKISKLFYNAVQLDCTMHVLNVCQVYCLGMRKNVYIIDPETNIPVKQLRVCTPGAPFQKVRPWSRKCVV
;
A
#
# COMPACT_ATOMS: atom_id res chain seq x y z
N MET A 1 5.45 -12.69 17.22
CA MET A 1 5.49 -11.65 16.18
C MET A 1 6.89 -11.63 15.58
N LEU A 2 7.04 -12.04 14.32
CA LEU A 2 8.33 -12.03 13.63
C LEU A 2 8.51 -10.65 12.98
N LEU A 3 9.24 -9.74 13.62
CA LEU A 3 9.53 -8.41 13.08
C LEU A 3 10.72 -8.52 12.11
N VAL A 4 10.47 -8.88 10.87
CA VAL A 4 11.50 -8.89 9.81
C VAL A 4 11.68 -7.47 9.30
N THR A 5 12.67 -6.75 9.84
CA THR A 5 13.13 -5.46 9.36
C THR A 5 14.05 -5.65 8.15
N VAL A 6 13.46 -5.88 6.97
CA VAL A 6 14.21 -5.77 5.70
C VAL A 6 14.56 -4.29 5.49
N TYR A 7 15.83 -3.93 5.73
CA TYR A 7 16.39 -2.64 5.33
C TYR A 7 16.30 -2.52 3.81
N SER A 8 15.44 -1.61 3.34
CA SER A 8 15.06 -1.49 1.92
C SER A 8 15.22 -0.06 1.42
N SER A 9 16.42 0.51 1.60
CA SER A 9 16.77 1.83 1.07
C SER A 9 17.07 1.74 -0.43
N SER A 10 16.08 2.00 -1.28
CA SER A 10 16.33 2.26 -2.71
C SER A 10 16.61 3.75 -2.93
N HIS A 11 17.48 4.10 -3.89
CA HIS A 11 17.85 5.48 -4.21
C HIS A 11 16.64 6.40 -4.43
N HIS A 12 15.56 5.89 -5.05
CA HIS A 12 14.32 6.64 -5.24
C HIS A 12 13.58 6.91 -3.91
N SER A 13 13.49 5.93 -3.02
CA SER A 13 12.81 6.11 -1.72
C SER A 13 13.51 7.14 -0.83
N THR A 14 14.85 7.18 -0.85
CA THR A 14 15.63 8.18 -0.11
C THR A 14 15.39 9.59 -0.65
N LYS A 15 15.36 9.76 -1.97
CA LYS A 15 15.02 11.06 -2.59
C LYS A 15 13.65 11.57 -2.16
N VAL A 16 12.64 10.70 -2.15
CA VAL A 16 11.29 11.07 -1.72
C VAL A 16 11.27 11.45 -0.24
N LYS A 17 11.96 10.71 0.63
CA LYS A 17 12.12 11.10 2.05
C LYS A 17 12.73 12.49 2.17
N THR A 18 13.83 12.76 1.47
CA THR A 18 14.50 14.07 1.52
C THR A 18 13.56 15.20 1.10
N LEU A 19 12.80 15.02 0.00
CA LEU A 19 11.82 16.00 -0.47
C LEU A 19 10.71 16.27 0.55
N ILE A 20 10.18 15.22 1.19
CA ILE A 20 9.16 15.37 2.24
C ILE A 20 9.75 16.15 3.42
N THR A 21 10.95 15.79 3.88
CA THR A 21 11.58 16.45 5.02
C THR A 21 11.96 17.89 4.73
N SER A 22 12.49 18.18 3.54
CA SER A 22 12.88 19.54 3.15
C SER A 22 11.67 20.45 3.02
N ARG A 23 10.58 19.93 2.43
CA ARG A 23 9.35 20.72 2.27
C ARG A 23 8.71 21.07 3.60
N ILE A 24 8.73 20.17 4.57
CA ILE A 24 8.18 20.43 5.91
C ILE A 24 9.06 21.39 6.70
N ALA A 25 10.38 21.28 6.56
CA ALA A 25 11.31 22.24 7.14
C ALA A 25 11.12 23.65 6.54
N GLU A 26 10.91 23.76 5.23
CA GLU A 26 10.66 25.03 4.54
C GLU A 26 9.33 25.67 4.98
N LEU A 27 8.24 24.87 5.03
CA LEU A 27 6.90 25.39 5.32
C LEU A 27 6.69 25.69 6.80
N TYR A 28 7.26 24.89 7.69
CA TYR A 28 6.95 24.94 9.11
C TYR A 28 8.16 25.18 10.01
N GLY A 29 9.39 25.16 9.48
CA GLY A 29 10.61 25.25 10.29
C GLY A 29 10.89 24.02 11.16
N LEU A 30 10.24 22.88 10.85
CA LEU A 30 10.23 21.70 11.70
C LEU A 30 10.98 20.51 11.10
N THR A 31 11.77 19.80 11.91
CA THR A 31 12.39 18.53 11.53
C THR A 31 11.45 17.35 11.79
N ILE A 32 10.63 16.98 10.81
CA ILE A 32 9.62 15.92 10.97
C ILE A 32 10.19 14.55 11.37
N ALA A 33 11.42 14.23 10.96
CA ALA A 33 12.03 12.92 11.21
C ALA A 33 12.15 12.58 12.70
N CYS A 34 12.24 13.59 13.56
CA CYS A 34 12.38 13.44 15.01
C CYS A 34 11.05 13.54 15.75
N MET A 35 10.02 14.13 15.11
CA MET A 35 8.74 14.47 15.76
C MET A 35 7.59 13.54 15.37
N ALA A 36 7.66 12.90 14.20
CA ALA A 36 6.62 12.00 13.75
C ALA A 36 6.70 10.65 14.50
N GLN A 37 5.85 10.47 15.50
CA GLN A 37 5.67 9.20 16.20
C GLN A 37 4.88 8.18 15.37
N PHE A 38 3.94 8.67 14.55
CA PHE A 38 3.09 7.86 13.68
C PHE A 38 3.17 8.34 12.25
N LEU A 39 3.24 7.40 11.32
CA LEU A 39 3.25 7.69 9.89
C LEU A 39 2.12 6.91 9.21
N MET A 40 1.07 7.61 8.82
CA MET A 40 0.00 7.06 8.01
C MET A 40 0.43 7.02 6.55
N SER A 41 0.40 5.86 5.90
CA SER A 41 0.75 5.73 4.48
C SER A 41 -0.16 4.76 3.74
N ASP A 42 -0.18 4.83 2.41
CA ASP A 42 -0.78 3.77 1.58
C ASP A 42 -0.15 2.40 1.88
N THR A 43 -0.89 1.33 1.57
CA THR A 43 -0.42 -0.06 1.76
C THR A 43 0.50 -0.52 0.62
N THR A 44 0.71 0.31 -0.39
CA THR A 44 1.55 -0.04 -1.56
C THR A 44 3.01 -0.30 -1.15
N PRO A 45 3.71 -1.25 -1.81
CA PRO A 45 5.10 -1.57 -1.47
C PRO A 45 6.05 -0.37 -1.57
N SER A 46 5.80 0.58 -2.47
CA SER A 46 6.59 1.81 -2.61
C SER A 46 6.38 2.76 -1.42
N ALA A 47 5.13 2.96 -0.98
CA ALA A 47 4.82 3.78 0.19
C ALA A 47 5.36 3.15 1.49
N ARG A 48 5.28 1.83 1.62
CA ARG A 48 5.89 1.09 2.74
C ARG A 48 7.40 1.24 2.80
N LYS A 49 8.09 1.24 1.64
CA LYS A 49 9.55 1.47 1.60
C LYS A 49 9.93 2.84 2.13
N ILE A 50 9.20 3.89 1.76
CA ILE A 50 9.46 5.25 2.25
C ILE A 50 9.20 5.33 3.76
N SER A 51 8.11 4.73 4.23
CA SER A 51 7.76 4.74 5.65
C SER A 51 8.81 4.08 6.53
N LYS A 52 9.40 2.97 6.09
CA LYS A 52 10.52 2.30 6.76
C LYS A 52 11.78 3.15 6.92
N LEU A 53 11.94 4.21 6.13
CA LEU A 53 13.07 5.12 6.28
C LEU A 53 12.91 6.05 7.50
N PHE A 54 11.73 6.12 8.11
CA PHE A 54 11.47 6.82 9.36
C PHE A 54 11.55 5.84 10.53
N TYR A 55 12.78 5.55 10.97
CA TYR A 55 13.08 4.50 11.96
C TYR A 55 12.39 4.67 13.32
N ASN A 56 12.08 5.91 13.71
CA ASN A 56 11.39 6.23 14.97
C ASN A 56 9.87 6.27 14.87
N ALA A 57 9.31 6.19 13.65
CA ALA A 57 7.88 6.33 13.44
C ALA A 57 7.22 4.95 13.31
N VAL A 58 6.12 4.75 14.02
CA VAL A 58 5.25 3.60 13.82
C VAL A 58 4.42 3.82 12.56
N GLN A 59 4.58 2.92 11.58
CA GLN A 59 3.80 2.98 10.36
C GLN A 59 2.37 2.47 10.61
N LEU A 60 1.39 3.25 10.15
CA LEU A 60 -0.04 2.92 10.17
C LEU A 60 -0.57 2.89 8.73
N ASP A 61 -1.43 1.92 8.42
CA ASP A 61 -2.03 1.82 7.10
C ASP A 61 -3.14 2.88 6.95
N CYS A 62 -3.16 3.58 5.81
CA CYS A 62 -4.16 4.58 5.49
C CYS A 62 -5.55 3.95 5.37
N THR A 63 -6.47 4.33 6.26
CA THR A 63 -7.83 3.79 6.31
C THR A 63 -8.60 4.02 5.02
N MET A 64 -8.40 5.18 4.37
CA MET A 64 -8.98 5.47 3.06
C MET A 64 -8.51 4.48 2.00
N HIS A 65 -7.21 4.16 1.99
CA HIS A 65 -6.64 3.20 1.06
C HIS A 65 -7.19 1.79 1.32
N VAL A 66 -7.22 1.36 2.58
CA VAL A 66 -7.77 0.06 2.98
C VAL A 66 -9.23 -0.07 2.59
N LEU A 67 -10.06 0.94 2.85
CA LEU A 67 -11.47 0.97 2.47
C LEU A 67 -11.65 0.88 0.95
N ASN A 68 -10.87 1.65 0.18
CA ASN A 68 -10.90 1.58 -1.27
C ASN A 68 -10.49 0.18 -1.79
N VAL A 69 -9.47 -0.44 -1.20
CA VAL A 69 -9.08 -1.82 -1.54
C VAL A 69 -10.20 -2.81 -1.22
N CYS A 70 -10.86 -2.67 -0.06
CA CYS A 70 -12.01 -3.50 0.32
C CYS A 70 -13.18 -3.32 -0.66
N GLN A 71 -13.53 -2.10 -1.05
CA GLN A 71 -14.61 -1.83 -2.01
C GLN A 71 -14.31 -2.44 -3.38
N VAL A 72 -13.09 -2.23 -3.89
CA VAL A 72 -12.61 -2.79 -5.15
C VAL A 72 -12.64 -4.32 -5.12
N TYR A 73 -12.28 -4.93 -4.00
CA TYR A 73 -12.39 -6.37 -3.78
C TYR A 73 -13.85 -6.85 -3.72
N CYS A 74 -14.74 -6.15 -3.01
CA CYS A 74 -16.16 -6.48 -2.92
C CYS A 74 -16.87 -6.40 -4.28
N LEU A 75 -16.49 -5.44 -5.12
CA LEU A 75 -16.94 -5.34 -6.50
C LEU A 75 -16.30 -6.39 -7.42
N GLY A 76 -15.39 -7.21 -6.89
CA GLY A 76 -14.65 -8.21 -7.62
C GLY A 76 -13.65 -7.61 -8.60
N MET A 77 -13.39 -6.30 -8.63
CA MET A 77 -12.50 -5.68 -9.60
C MET A 77 -11.05 -5.82 -9.11
N ARG A 78 -10.21 -6.69 -9.68
CA ARG A 78 -8.78 -6.66 -9.34
C ARG A 78 -8.07 -5.71 -10.30
N LYS A 79 -7.27 -4.79 -9.77
CA LYS A 79 -6.36 -4.00 -10.59
C LYS A 79 -5.25 -4.93 -11.09
N ASN A 80 -5.25 -5.18 -12.40
CA ASN A 80 -4.16 -5.72 -13.21
C ASN A 80 -3.92 -7.24 -13.06
N VAL A 81 -4.65 -8.03 -13.85
CA VAL A 81 -4.23 -9.40 -14.17
C VAL A 81 -3.38 -9.31 -15.44
N TYR A 82 -2.16 -9.85 -15.41
CA TYR A 82 -1.39 -10.06 -16.63
C TYR A 82 -1.94 -11.30 -17.32
N ILE A 83 -2.57 -11.11 -18.46
CA ILE A 83 -2.99 -12.22 -19.31
C ILE A 83 -1.97 -12.30 -20.44
N ILE A 84 -1.44 -13.49 -20.67
CA ILE A 84 -0.67 -13.77 -21.87
C ILE A 84 -1.71 -13.85 -22.99
N ASP A 85 -1.63 -12.91 -23.93
CA ASP A 85 -2.48 -12.91 -25.12
C ASP A 85 -2.21 -14.20 -25.91
N PRO A 86 -3.23 -15.07 -26.15
CA PRO A 86 -3.02 -16.36 -26.80
C PRO A 86 -2.51 -16.24 -28.25
N GLU A 87 -2.66 -15.09 -28.89
CA GLU A 87 -2.19 -14.86 -30.26
C GLU A 87 -0.79 -14.22 -30.32
N THR A 88 -0.49 -13.28 -29.41
CA THR A 88 0.76 -12.51 -29.46
C THR A 88 1.81 -12.95 -28.43
N ASN A 89 1.43 -13.78 -27.45
CA ASN A 89 2.27 -14.23 -26.33
C ASN A 89 2.89 -13.08 -25.51
N ILE A 90 2.31 -11.88 -25.61
CA ILE A 90 2.72 -10.68 -24.88
C ILE A 90 1.84 -10.56 -23.63
N PRO A 91 2.40 -10.23 -22.45
CA PRO A 91 1.62 -9.98 -21.25
C PRO A 91 0.85 -8.65 -21.38
N VAL A 92 -0.45 -8.73 -21.64
CA VAL A 92 -1.34 -7.57 -21.70
C VAL A 92 -1.96 -7.33 -20.34
N LYS A 93 -1.89 -6.07 -19.89
CA LYS A 93 -2.44 -5.62 -18.60
C LYS A 93 -3.92 -5.32 -18.78
N GLN A 94 -4.79 -6.23 -18.33
CA GLN A 94 -6.24 -6.04 -18.43
C GLN A 94 -6.88 -5.87 -17.06
N LEU A 95 -7.86 -4.96 -16.99
CA LEU A 95 -8.74 -4.81 -15.85
C LEU A 95 -9.82 -5.90 -15.95
N ARG A 96 -9.89 -6.82 -14.98
CA ARG A 96 -10.92 -7.86 -14.96
C ARG A 96 -11.59 -7.95 -13.59
N VAL A 97 -12.89 -8.25 -13.63
CA VAL A 97 -13.66 -8.67 -12.46
C VAL A 97 -13.20 -10.10 -12.10
N CYS A 98 -12.41 -10.24 -11.04
CA CYS A 98 -11.91 -11.48 -10.46
C CYS A 98 -12.95 -12.25 -9.62
N THR A 99 -14.05 -11.60 -9.23
CA THR A 99 -15.11 -12.28 -8.46
C THR A 99 -16.45 -11.92 -9.07
N PRO A 100 -17.17 -12.83 -9.74
CA PRO A 100 -18.59 -12.63 -9.97
C PRO A 100 -19.23 -12.57 -8.58
N GLY A 101 -19.65 -11.37 -8.15
CA GLY A 101 -20.11 -11.15 -6.78
C GLY A 101 -21.14 -12.19 -6.37
N ALA A 102 -20.80 -13.05 -5.41
CA ALA A 102 -21.79 -13.91 -4.78
C ALA A 102 -22.64 -13.06 -3.83
N PRO A 103 -23.95 -13.35 -3.68
CA PRO A 103 -24.80 -12.63 -2.73
C PRO A 103 -24.19 -12.68 -1.33
N PHE A 104 -24.24 -11.55 -0.63
CA PHE A 104 -23.70 -11.41 0.72
C PHE A 104 -24.36 -12.41 1.67
N GLN A 105 -23.68 -13.52 1.96
CA GLN A 105 -24.15 -14.50 2.95
C GLN A 105 -23.90 -13.95 4.35
N LYS A 106 -24.98 -13.73 5.09
CA LYS A 106 -25.09 -12.97 6.34
C LYS A 106 -24.32 -13.56 7.54
N VAL A 107 -23.57 -14.65 7.38
CA VAL A 107 -23.04 -15.41 8.53
C VAL A 107 -21.70 -16.07 8.22
N ARG A 108 -20.61 -15.30 8.10
CA ARG A 108 -19.27 -15.80 8.47
C ARG A 108 -18.40 -14.68 9.06
N PRO A 109 -17.71 -14.92 10.18
CA PRO A 109 -16.80 -13.94 10.75
C PRO A 109 -15.69 -13.61 9.74
N TRP A 110 -15.55 -12.31 9.47
CA TRP A 110 -14.67 -11.67 8.49
C TRP A 110 -13.16 -11.88 8.73
N SER A 111 -12.77 -12.62 9.77
CA SER A 111 -11.39 -12.68 10.26
C SER A 111 -10.49 -13.70 9.56
N ARG A 112 -10.99 -14.54 8.64
CA ARG A 112 -10.19 -15.65 8.06
C ARG A 112 -9.95 -15.60 6.55
N LYS A 113 -10.48 -14.63 5.80
CA LYS A 113 -10.31 -14.59 4.33
C LYS A 113 -9.59 -13.35 3.79
N CYS A 114 -9.31 -12.37 4.63
CA CYS A 114 -8.47 -11.22 4.29
C CYS A 114 -7.10 -11.39 4.95
N VAL A 115 -6.35 -12.41 4.53
CA VAL A 115 -4.89 -12.38 4.74
C VAL A 115 -4.32 -11.65 3.53
N VAL A 116 -3.95 -10.39 3.74
CA VAL A 116 -3.12 -9.60 2.83
C VAL A 116 -1.67 -10.00 3.02
#